data_AF-A0A936AIQ7-F1
#
_entry.id   AF-A0A936AIQ7-F1
#
_cell.length_a   1.000
_cell.length_b   1.000
_cell.length_c   1.000
_cell.angle_alpha   90.00
_cell.angle_beta   90.00
_cell.angle_gamma   90.00
#
_symmetry.space_group_name_H-M   'P 1'
#
loop_
_entity.id
_entity.type
_entity.pdbx_description
1 polymer ?
#
loop_
_entity_poly.entity_id
_entity_poly.type
_entity_poly.pdbx_seq_one_letter_code
_entity_poly.pdbx_strand_id
1 'polypeptide(L)'
;MRRWYVTPVSLTTRAAMLSRFENYVEIDPGGVVDAWGIPVLRVHIQHSDNEREMGRDATDMAESILREAGAEQINVSRNLTLPGRIIHELGTARMGNDPKKSVLNKYNQLHDVSNVFVIDGAAFVGSANQNPTLTILALTIRACEYLTDEMKRGTI
;
A
#
# COMPACT_ATOMS: atom_id res chain seq x y z
N MET A 1 27.60 -16.71 -34.36
CA MET A 1 27.95 -15.60 -33.44
C MET A 1 26.80 -15.15 -32.51
N ARG A 2 25.73 -15.95 -32.29
CA ARG A 2 24.60 -15.62 -31.39
C ARG A 2 24.63 -16.33 -30.01
N ARG A 3 25.69 -17.07 -29.70
CA ARG A 3 25.69 -18.06 -28.60
C ARG A 3 25.91 -17.46 -27.20
N TRP A 4 26.23 -16.17 -27.07
CA TRP A 4 26.74 -15.61 -25.80
C TRP A 4 26.12 -14.29 -25.34
N TYR A 5 25.11 -13.75 -26.03
CA TYR A 5 24.40 -12.55 -25.57
C TYR A 5 22.92 -12.90 -25.37
N VAL A 6 22.58 -13.37 -24.17
CA VAL A 6 21.19 -13.44 -23.74
C VAL A 6 20.69 -12.02 -23.45
N THR A 7 19.48 -11.69 -23.88
CA THR A 7 18.82 -10.45 -23.46
C THR A 7 17.92 -10.80 -22.26
N PRO A 8 18.32 -10.47 -21.02
CA PRO A 8 17.48 -10.77 -19.87
C PRO A 8 16.22 -9.92 -19.91
N VAL A 9 15.07 -10.56 -19.73
CA VAL A 9 13.78 -9.92 -19.53
C VAL A 9 13.19 -10.47 -18.25
N SER A 10 12.56 -9.61 -17.46
CA SER A 10 11.85 -10.01 -16.26
C SER A 10 10.45 -9.41 -16.23
N LEU A 11 9.52 -10.17 -15.68
CA LEU A 11 8.20 -9.68 -15.29
C LEU A 11 8.08 -9.78 -13.78
N THR A 12 7.56 -8.74 -13.15
CA THR A 12 7.24 -8.73 -11.73
C THR A 12 5.79 -8.34 -11.59
N THR A 13 5.05 -9.11 -10.82
CA THR A 13 3.63 -8.87 -10.59
C THR A 13 3.42 -8.13 -9.27
N ARG A 14 2.33 -7.37 -9.23
CA ARG A 14 1.83 -6.70 -8.02
C ARG A 14 0.39 -7.13 -7.85
N ALA A 15 0.05 -7.46 -6.61
CA ALA A 15 -1.27 -7.92 -6.22
C ALA A 15 -1.81 -6.99 -5.14
N ALA A 16 -3.12 -6.81 -5.10
CA ALA A 16 -3.76 -6.15 -3.98
C ALA A 16 -3.75 -7.09 -2.78
N MET A 17 -3.41 -6.56 -1.61
CA MET A 17 -3.63 -7.20 -0.33
C MET A 17 -4.95 -6.69 0.24
N LEU A 18 -5.85 -7.61 0.60
CA LEU A 18 -7.13 -7.24 1.17
C LEU A 18 -6.96 -6.59 2.55
N SER A 19 -7.74 -5.54 2.79
CA SER A 19 -7.83 -4.89 4.10
C SER A 19 -8.48 -5.84 5.11
N ARG A 20 -7.78 -6.11 6.21
CA ARG A 20 -8.20 -7.05 7.24
C ARG A 20 -7.92 -6.49 8.62
N PHE A 21 -8.81 -6.73 9.58
CA PHE A 21 -8.63 -6.24 10.95
C PHE A 21 -7.44 -6.89 11.66
N GLU A 22 -7.10 -8.13 11.28
CA GLU A 22 -5.93 -8.83 11.82
C GLU A 22 -4.60 -8.21 11.36
N ASN A 23 -4.63 -7.40 10.29
CA ASN A 23 -3.47 -6.67 9.80
C ASN A 23 -3.53 -5.22 10.33
N TYR A 24 -2.70 -4.91 11.31
CA TYR A 24 -2.68 -3.60 11.96
C TYR A 24 -1.28 -3.23 12.45
N VAL A 25 -1.13 -1.98 12.85
CA VAL A 25 0.07 -1.47 13.51
C VAL A 25 -0.30 -0.90 14.86
N GLU A 26 0.57 -1.06 15.84
CA GLU A 26 0.44 -0.44 17.16
C GLU A 26 1.79 0.14 17.58
N ILE A 27 1.80 1.12 18.49
CA ILE A 27 3.03 1.52 19.17
C ILE A 27 3.54 0.32 19.97
N ASP A 28 4.83 0.02 19.89
CA ASP A 28 5.38 -1.14 20.59
C ASP A 28 5.14 -1.04 22.11
N PRO A 29 4.34 -1.95 22.70
CA PRO A 29 3.98 -1.88 24.12
C PRO A 29 5.16 -2.18 25.06
N GLY A 30 6.28 -2.68 24.54
CA GLY A 30 7.52 -2.87 25.27
C GLY A 30 8.31 -1.58 25.47
N GLY A 31 7.82 -0.44 24.98
CA GLY A 31 8.49 0.86 25.12
C GLY A 31 9.74 0.98 24.25
N VAL A 32 9.80 0.21 23.16
CA VAL A 32 10.91 0.28 22.21
C VAL A 32 10.84 1.62 21.48
N VAL A 33 11.97 2.31 21.42
CA VAL A 33 12.13 3.57 20.71
C VAL A 33 13.20 3.43 19.63
N ASP A 34 13.11 4.25 18.60
CA ASP A 34 14.13 4.35 17.57
C ASP A 34 15.36 5.16 18.05
N ALA A 35 16.30 5.38 17.13
CA ALA A 35 17.53 6.13 17.40
C ALA A 35 17.30 7.59 17.85
N TRP A 36 16.09 8.13 17.67
CA TRP A 36 15.71 9.50 18.04
C TRP A 36 14.75 9.55 19.23
N GLY A 37 14.49 8.41 19.89
CA GLY A 37 13.60 8.34 21.05
C GLY A 37 12.11 8.32 20.68
N ILE A 38 11.76 8.10 19.41
CA ILE A 38 10.38 8.02 18.95
C ILE A 38 9.89 6.57 19.16
N PRO A 39 8.72 6.35 19.79
CA PRO A 39 8.16 5.00 19.93
C PRO A 39 7.98 4.31 18.58
N VAL A 40 8.52 3.09 18.44
CA VAL A 40 8.46 2.36 17.17
C VAL A 40 7.10 1.68 16.98
N LEU A 41 6.76 1.40 15.72
CA LEU A 41 5.61 0.57 15.41
C LEU A 41 5.96 -0.92 15.53
N ARG A 42 5.08 -1.66 16.20
CA ARG A 42 4.95 -3.12 16.06
C ARG A 42 3.94 -3.40 14.96
N VAL A 43 4.39 -4.08 13.92
CA VAL A 43 3.57 -4.38 12.73
C VAL A 43 3.05 -5.82 12.80
N HIS A 44 1.73 -5.97 12.81
CA HIS A 44 1.04 -7.24 12.72
C HIS A 44 0.52 -7.40 11.30
N ILE A 45 1.16 -8.25 10.51
CA ILE A 45 0.79 -8.42 9.09
C ILE A 45 1.04 -9.84 8.61
N GLN A 46 0.05 -10.37 7.89
CA GLN A 46 0.15 -11.68 7.26
C GLN A 46 -0.62 -11.72 5.94
N HIS A 47 -0.08 -12.45 4.97
CA HIS A 47 -0.83 -12.80 3.77
C HIS A 47 -1.98 -13.76 4.13
N SER A 48 -3.14 -13.52 3.53
CA SER A 48 -4.23 -14.48 3.54
C SER A 48 -4.14 -15.43 2.33
N ASP A 49 -5.05 -16.40 2.26
CA ASP A 49 -5.10 -17.33 1.15
C ASP A 49 -5.44 -16.64 -0.18
N ASN A 50 -6.19 -15.54 -0.13
CA ASN A 50 -6.45 -14.70 -1.30
C ASN A 50 -5.15 -14.19 -1.94
N GLU A 51 -4.22 -13.63 -1.16
CA GLU A 51 -2.95 -13.13 -1.69
C GLU A 51 -2.06 -14.27 -2.20
N ARG A 52 -2.12 -15.45 -1.56
CA ARG A 52 -1.36 -16.65 -2.00
C ARG A 52 -1.86 -17.15 -3.34
N GLU A 53 -3.16 -17.31 -3.50
CA GLU A 53 -3.74 -17.79 -4.77
C GLU A 53 -3.60 -16.74 -5.88
N MET A 54 -3.83 -15.46 -5.58
CA MET A 54 -3.62 -14.38 -6.56
C MET A 54 -2.15 -14.30 -7.00
N GLY A 55 -1.20 -14.48 -6.08
CA GLY A 55 0.23 -14.50 -6.42
C GLY A 55 0.62 -15.67 -7.30
N ARG A 56 0.05 -16.86 -7.07
CA ARG A 56 0.25 -18.04 -7.93
C ARG A 56 -0.29 -17.80 -9.33
N ASP A 57 -1.55 -17.39 -9.44
CA ASP A 57 -2.21 -17.11 -10.72
C ASP A 57 -1.45 -16.04 -11.53
N ALA A 58 -1.09 -14.91 -10.90
CA ALA A 58 -0.33 -13.85 -11.56
C ALA A 58 1.06 -14.33 -12.05
N THR A 59 1.69 -15.23 -11.29
CA THR A 59 2.99 -15.81 -11.68
C THR A 59 2.84 -16.77 -12.87
N ASP A 60 1.81 -17.61 -12.87
CA ASP A 60 1.51 -18.53 -13.97
C ASP A 60 1.20 -17.75 -15.26
N MET A 61 0.48 -16.63 -15.16
CA MET A 61 0.23 -15.74 -16.30
C MET A 61 1.51 -15.03 -16.80
N ALA A 62 2.35 -14.54 -15.89
CA ALA A 62 3.63 -13.94 -16.28
C ALA A 62 4.56 -14.95 -16.99
N GLU A 63 4.59 -16.21 -16.51
CA GLU A 63 5.31 -17.29 -17.17
C GLU A 63 4.76 -17.55 -18.58
N SER A 64 3.43 -17.64 -18.73
CA SER A 64 2.81 -17.85 -20.04
C SER A 64 3.15 -16.71 -21.01
N ILE A 65 3.08 -15.45 -20.58
CA ILE A 65 3.41 -14.29 -21.41
C ILE A 65 4.86 -14.37 -21.91
N LEU A 66 5.80 -14.71 -21.02
CA LEU A 66 7.21 -14.84 -21.41
C LEU A 66 7.44 -15.99 -22.39
N ARG A 67 6.77 -17.14 -22.20
CA ARG A 67 6.86 -18.28 -23.12
C ARG A 67 6.36 -17.92 -24.52
N GLU A 68 5.18 -17.31 -24.60
CA GLU A 68 4.59 -16.87 -25.87
C GLU A 68 5.43 -15.77 -26.55
N ALA A 69 6.13 -14.94 -25.76
CA ALA A 69 7.08 -13.95 -26.28
C ALA A 69 8.43 -14.57 -26.76
N GLY A 70 8.62 -15.89 -26.63
CA GLY A 70 9.80 -16.61 -27.11
C GLY A 70 10.94 -16.73 -26.08
N ALA A 71 10.69 -16.54 -24.79
CA ALA A 71 11.70 -16.75 -23.74
C ALA A 71 11.93 -18.25 -23.47
N GLU A 72 13.21 -18.67 -23.44
CA GLU A 72 13.59 -20.10 -23.35
C GLU A 72 14.07 -20.55 -21.95
N GLN A 73 14.79 -19.68 -21.21
CA GLN A 73 15.37 -20.00 -19.89
C GLN A 73 14.66 -19.22 -18.77
N ILE A 74 13.39 -19.54 -18.54
CA ILE A 74 12.54 -18.82 -17.59
C ILE A 74 12.77 -19.34 -16.17
N ASN A 75 13.15 -18.45 -15.25
CA ASN A 75 13.16 -18.70 -13.82
C ASN A 75 11.87 -18.14 -13.21
N VAL A 76 11.11 -18.98 -12.50
CA VAL A 76 9.80 -18.64 -11.94
C VAL A 76 9.82 -18.80 -10.43
N SER A 77 9.49 -17.72 -9.72
CA SER A 77 9.28 -17.74 -8.27
C SER A 77 7.81 -17.52 -7.96
N ARG A 78 7.15 -18.51 -7.36
CA ARG A 78 5.75 -18.43 -6.88
C ARG A 78 5.65 -18.00 -5.41
N ASN A 79 6.78 -17.64 -4.80
CA ASN A 79 6.82 -17.15 -3.44
C ASN A 79 6.40 -15.68 -3.40
N LEU A 80 5.49 -15.36 -2.48
CA LEU A 80 5.19 -13.97 -2.16
C LEU A 80 6.40 -13.29 -1.52
N THR A 81 6.64 -12.03 -1.87
CA THR A 81 7.62 -11.21 -1.16
C THR A 81 7.17 -11.00 0.27
N LEU A 82 8.10 -10.98 1.23
CA LEU A 82 7.79 -10.61 2.60
C LEU A 82 7.03 -9.26 2.66
N PRO A 83 6.01 -9.12 3.53
CA PRO A 83 5.34 -7.84 3.74
C PRO A 83 6.34 -6.71 4.02
N GLY A 84 6.06 -5.52 3.49
CA GLY A 84 6.93 -4.34 3.59
C GLY A 84 8.04 -4.24 2.55
N ARG A 85 8.39 -5.32 1.83
CA ARG A 85 9.49 -5.28 0.83
C ARG A 85 9.18 -4.38 -0.39
N ILE A 86 7.90 -4.12 -0.65
CA ILE A 86 7.46 -3.31 -1.79
C ILE A 86 7.33 -1.81 -1.42
N ILE A 87 7.43 -1.44 -0.14
CA ILE A 87 7.41 -0.05 0.33
C ILE A 87 6.10 0.66 -0.06
N HIS A 88 4.99 -0.07 -0.04
CA HIS A 88 3.63 0.41 -0.33
C HIS A 88 2.75 0.18 0.90
N GLU A 89 3.18 0.65 2.07
CA GLU A 89 2.41 0.60 3.31
C GLU A 89 1.22 1.58 3.22
N LEU A 90 0.01 1.07 3.43
CA LEU A 90 -1.23 1.81 3.20
C LEU A 90 -2.24 1.54 4.33
N GLY A 91 -3.16 2.47 4.55
CA GLY A 91 -4.37 2.24 5.36
C GLY A 91 -4.23 2.28 6.88
N THR A 92 -3.07 2.71 7.39
CA THR A 92 -2.81 2.84 8.84
C THR A 92 -3.67 3.92 9.52
N ALA A 93 -4.19 4.89 8.77
CA ALA A 93 -5.14 5.90 9.21
C ALA A 93 -6.28 6.05 8.19
N ARG A 94 -6.95 4.94 7.87
CA ARG A 94 -7.91 4.87 6.74
C ARG A 94 -9.02 5.92 6.83
N MET A 95 -9.43 6.39 5.64
CA MET A 95 -10.67 7.14 5.47
C MET A 95 -11.93 6.29 5.72
N GLY A 96 -13.03 6.95 6.08
CA GLY A 96 -14.35 6.34 6.17
C GLY A 96 -15.43 7.35 6.61
N ASN A 97 -16.68 6.91 6.58
CA ASN A 97 -17.83 7.73 6.97
C ASN A 97 -18.23 7.54 8.44
N ASP A 98 -17.71 6.51 9.10
CA ASP A 98 -18.01 6.18 10.50
C ASP A 98 -16.79 6.48 11.36
N PRO A 99 -16.83 7.50 12.25
CA PRO A 99 -15.69 7.85 13.12
C PRO A 99 -15.33 6.73 14.10
N LYS A 100 -16.23 5.77 14.36
CA LYS A 100 -15.91 4.59 15.19
C LYS A 100 -15.12 3.53 14.43
N LYS A 101 -15.01 3.65 13.11
CA LYS A 101 -14.39 2.66 12.22
C LYS A 101 -13.39 3.28 11.24
N SER A 102 -13.06 4.55 11.37
CA SER A 102 -12.09 5.23 10.50
C SER A 102 -11.47 6.40 11.23
N VAL A 103 -10.23 6.73 10.87
CA VAL A 103 -9.49 7.84 11.48
C VAL A 103 -9.82 9.14 10.77
N LEU A 104 -9.98 9.07 9.44
CA LEU A 104 -10.19 10.23 8.59
C LEU A 104 -11.58 10.20 7.97
N ASN A 105 -12.14 11.38 7.71
CA ASN A 105 -13.30 11.52 6.84
C ASN A 105 -12.88 11.43 5.36
N LYS A 106 -13.85 11.62 4.46
CA LYS A 106 -13.61 11.56 3.01
C LYS A 106 -12.66 12.62 2.45
N TYR A 107 -12.25 13.63 3.22
CA TYR A 107 -11.33 14.70 2.80
C TYR A 107 -9.96 14.62 3.46
N ASN A 108 -9.57 13.45 3.98
CA ASN A 108 -8.31 13.26 4.68
C ASN A 108 -8.19 14.04 6.01
N GLN A 109 -9.30 14.54 6.55
CA GLN A 109 -9.37 15.28 7.81
C GLN A 109 -9.68 14.31 8.96
N LEU A 110 -9.10 14.51 10.15
CA LEU A 110 -9.49 13.74 11.34
C LEU A 110 -10.97 13.99 11.68
N HIS A 111 -11.68 12.96 12.10
CA HIS A 111 -13.06 13.12 12.59
C HIS A 111 -13.12 13.96 13.87
N ASP A 112 -12.14 13.80 14.76
CA ASP A 112 -12.14 14.42 16.09
C ASP A 112 -11.51 15.82 16.12
N VAL A 113 -10.79 16.20 15.06
CA VAL A 113 -10.00 17.46 15.01
C VAL A 113 -10.14 18.10 13.63
N SER A 114 -10.77 19.28 13.57
CA SER A 114 -11.09 19.95 12.31
C SER A 114 -9.87 20.50 11.56
N ASN A 115 -8.77 20.82 12.25
CA ASN A 115 -7.61 21.46 11.61
C ASN A 115 -6.43 20.50 11.35
N VAL A 116 -6.65 19.18 11.40
CA VAL A 116 -5.60 18.17 11.19
C VAL A 116 -5.96 17.24 10.03
N PHE A 117 -5.01 17.08 9.11
CA PHE A 117 -5.16 16.30 7.88
C PHE A 117 -4.02 15.30 7.70
N VAL A 118 -4.31 14.12 7.16
CA VAL A 118 -3.35 13.05 6.84
C VAL A 118 -3.45 12.69 5.36
N ILE A 119 -2.44 13.08 4.58
CA ILE A 119 -2.49 13.13 3.11
C ILE A 119 -1.48 12.19 2.43
N ASP A 120 -1.12 11.09 3.09
CA ASP A 120 -0.22 10.07 2.56
C ASP A 120 -0.95 8.73 2.32
N GLY A 121 -0.18 7.64 2.18
CA GLY A 121 -0.70 6.28 2.02
C GLY A 121 -1.59 5.79 3.17
N ALA A 122 -1.48 6.37 4.37
CA ALA A 122 -2.25 5.97 5.54
C ALA A 122 -3.76 6.12 5.31
N ALA A 123 -4.18 7.08 4.47
CA ALA A 123 -5.59 7.39 4.23
C ALA A 123 -6.34 6.34 3.40
N PHE A 124 -5.64 5.39 2.77
CA PHE A 124 -6.24 4.42 1.87
C PHE A 124 -7.18 3.46 2.60
N VAL A 125 -8.29 3.09 1.96
CA VAL A 125 -9.24 2.09 2.52
C VAL A 125 -8.86 0.66 2.11
N GLY A 126 -8.11 0.53 1.03
CA GLY A 126 -7.53 -0.72 0.55
C GLY A 126 -6.41 -0.47 -0.45
N SER A 127 -5.62 -1.50 -0.71
CA SER A 127 -4.55 -1.46 -1.70
C SER A 127 -5.07 -1.81 -3.09
N ALA A 128 -4.49 -1.19 -4.12
CA ALA A 128 -4.65 -1.58 -5.51
C ALA A 128 -3.40 -2.36 -5.96
N ASN A 129 -3.43 -2.89 -7.20
CA ASN A 129 -2.23 -3.50 -7.79
C ASN A 129 -1.27 -2.45 -8.41
N GLN A 130 -1.73 -1.22 -8.66
CA GLN A 130 -0.88 -0.11 -9.10
C GLN A 130 -0.10 0.54 -7.95
N ASN A 131 1.00 1.22 -8.29
CA ASN A 131 1.76 2.03 -7.34
C ASN A 131 0.91 3.19 -6.79
N PRO A 132 0.91 3.44 -5.46
CA PRO A 132 -0.07 4.31 -4.83
C PRO A 132 0.24 5.80 -4.98
N THR A 133 1.47 6.19 -5.33
CA THR A 133 1.94 7.59 -5.26
C THR A 133 1.07 8.56 -6.04
N LEU A 134 0.62 8.20 -7.25
CA LEU A 134 -0.23 9.08 -8.05
C LEU A 134 -1.61 9.28 -7.40
N THR A 135 -2.16 8.22 -6.80
CA THR A 135 -3.40 8.30 -6.04
C THR A 135 -3.21 9.11 -4.76
N ILE A 136 -2.07 8.98 -4.07
CA ILE A 136 -1.72 9.84 -2.92
C ILE A 136 -1.78 11.31 -3.35
N LEU A 137 -1.10 11.69 -4.44
CA LEU A 137 -1.10 13.07 -4.93
C LEU A 137 -2.51 13.58 -5.28
N ALA A 138 -3.34 12.74 -5.89
CA ALA A 138 -4.73 13.10 -6.20
C ALA A 138 -5.56 13.34 -4.92
N LEU A 139 -5.40 12.49 -3.90
CA LEU A 139 -6.07 12.66 -2.61
C LEU A 139 -5.56 13.91 -1.88
N THR A 140 -4.25 14.19 -1.95
CA THR A 140 -3.63 15.40 -1.41
C THR A 140 -4.23 16.67 -2.02
N ILE A 141 -4.33 16.74 -3.35
CA ILE A 141 -4.91 17.91 -4.04
C ILE A 141 -6.33 18.16 -3.54
N ARG A 142 -7.17 17.12 -3.51
CA ARG A 142 -8.54 17.20 -3.00
C ARG A 142 -8.62 17.66 -1.54
N ALA A 143 -7.72 17.16 -0.68
CA ALA A 143 -7.66 17.55 0.72
C ALA A 143 -7.25 19.02 0.88
N CYS A 144 -6.27 19.49 0.10
CA CYS A 144 -5.83 20.88 0.09
C CYS A 144 -6.90 21.85 -0.42
N GLU A 145 -7.65 21.48 -1.47
CA GLU A 145 -8.81 22.25 -1.94
C GLU A 145 -9.86 22.41 -0.83
N TYR A 146 -10.23 21.30 -0.19
CA TYR A 146 -11.18 21.32 0.92
C TYR A 146 -10.69 22.18 2.09
N LEU A 147 -9.44 21.99 2.53
CA LEU A 147 -8.83 22.78 3.59
C LEU A 147 -8.85 24.28 3.26
N THR A 148 -8.47 24.65 2.04
CA THR A 148 -8.44 26.05 1.59
C THR A 148 -9.82 26.68 1.64
N ASP A 149 -10.84 25.96 1.22
CA ASP A 149 -12.22 26.44 1.22
C ASP A 149 -12.78 26.58 2.64
N GLU A 150 -12.48 25.63 3.53
CA GLU A 150 -12.88 25.70 4.94
C GLU A 150 -12.17 26.85 5.68
N MET A 151 -10.88 27.07 5.42
CA MET A 151 -10.14 28.22 5.97
C MET A 151 -10.74 29.55 5.51
N LYS A 152 -11.12 29.67 4.23
CA LYS A 152 -11.82 30.88 3.73
C LYS A 152 -13.18 31.10 4.38
N ARG A 153 -13.87 30.01 4.75
CA ARG A 153 -15.15 30.05 5.47
C ARG A 153 -14.99 30.32 6.97
N GLY A 154 -13.78 30.19 7.53
CA GLY A 154 -13.53 30.27 8.97
C GLY A 154 -14.12 29.09 9.75
N THR A 155 -14.30 27.94 9.09
CA THR A 155 -14.80 26.69 9.71
C THR A 155 -13.66 25.78 10.19
N ILE A 156 -12.42 26.14 9.87
CA ILE A 156 -11.16 25.57 10.36
C ILE A 156 -10.23 26.72 10.74
#